data_AF-A0A7V3U513-F1
#
_entry.id   AF-A0A7V3U513-F1
#
_cell.length_a   1.000
_cell.length_b   1.000
_cell.length_c   1.000
_cell.angle_alpha   90.00
_cell.angle_beta   90.00
_cell.angle_gamma   90.00
#
_symmetry.space_group_name_H-M   'P 1'
#
loop_
_entity.id
_entity.type
_entity.pdbx_description
1 polymer ?
#
loop_
_entity_poly.entity_id
_entity_poly.type
_entity_poly.pdbx_seq_one_letter_code
_entity_poly.pdbx_strand_id
1 'polypeptide(L)'
;MQPPLLKQHGGKRERAWQGHPFISGGFRPFFLSASLFAVFAITLWLLNLLGHDVINTRLAPVEWHKHEMLFGYTSAVIAGFLFTAVPNWTGR
;
A
#
# COMPACT_ATOMS: atom_id res chain seq x y z
N MET A 1 59.55 -11.68 12.68
CA MET A 1 58.68 -10.76 11.93
C MET A 1 57.34 -11.43 11.74
N GLN A 2 56.31 -11.00 12.47
CA GLN A 2 54.96 -11.56 12.42
C GLN A 2 54.04 -10.50 11.80
N PRO A 3 53.26 -10.82 10.75
CA PRO A 3 52.34 -9.86 10.16
C PRO A 3 51.16 -9.57 11.10
N PRO A 4 50.61 -8.35 11.10
CA PRO A 4 49.48 -7.99 11.94
C PRO A 4 48.21 -8.72 11.51
N LEU A 5 47.57 -9.41 12.47
CA LEU A 5 46.27 -10.04 12.32
C LEU A 5 45.20 -8.96 12.12
N LEU A 6 44.78 -8.73 10.87
CA LEU A 6 43.63 -7.89 10.57
C LEU A 6 42.37 -8.54 11.16
N LYS A 7 41.87 -7.88 12.20
CA LYS A 7 40.63 -8.17 12.92
C LYS A 7 39.51 -8.34 11.89
N GLN A 8 38.97 -9.55 11.77
CA GLN A 8 37.80 -9.83 10.95
C GLN A 8 36.68 -8.86 11.37
N HIS A 9 36.29 -7.98 10.45
CA HIS A 9 35.08 -7.19 10.63
C HIS A 9 33.92 -8.16 10.60
N GLY A 10 33.40 -8.46 11.80
CA GLY A 10 32.27 -9.34 12.02
C GLY A 10 31.18 -9.03 11.01
N GLY A 11 30.82 -10.05 10.23
CA GLY A 11 29.71 -9.99 9.31
C GLY A 11 28.51 -9.40 10.03
N LYS A 12 27.97 -8.32 9.48
CA LYS A 12 26.68 -7.78 9.90
C LYS A 12 25.71 -8.95 9.88
N ARG A 13 25.35 -9.47 11.05
CA ARG A 13 24.23 -10.40 11.19
C ARG A 13 23.01 -9.55 10.91
N GLU A 14 22.64 -9.45 9.64
CA GLU A 14 21.35 -8.94 9.23
C GLU A 14 20.34 -9.85 9.94
N ARG A 15 19.82 -9.35 11.06
CA ARG A 15 18.81 -10.04 11.85
C ARG A 15 17.65 -10.22 10.89
N ALA A 16 17.50 -11.45 10.39
CA ALA A 16 16.35 -11.90 9.62
C ALA A 16 15.14 -11.75 10.55
N TRP A 17 14.57 -10.55 10.54
CA TRP A 17 13.31 -10.25 11.19
C TRP A 17 12.27 -11.15 10.53
N GLN A 18 11.92 -12.23 11.23
CA GLN A 18 10.81 -13.10 10.87
C GLN A 18 9.49 -12.47 11.35
N GLY A 19 9.21 -11.26 10.89
CA GLY A 19 7.84 -10.74 10.92
C GLY A 19 7.04 -11.45 9.83
N HIS A 20 5.77 -11.76 10.08
CA HIS A 20 4.86 -12.24 9.04
C HIS A 20 5.01 -11.35 7.78
N PRO A 21 5.26 -11.90 6.57
CA PRO A 21 5.70 -11.13 5.39
C PRO A 21 4.80 -9.94 5.04
N PHE A 22 3.53 -10.02 5.43
CA PHE A 22 2.50 -8.99 5.26
C PHE A 22 2.70 -7.74 6.14
N ILE A 23 3.57 -7.81 7.15
CA ILE A 23 3.83 -6.74 8.13
C ILE A 23 5.33 -6.41 8.21
N SER A 24 6.20 -7.28 7.67
CA SER A 24 7.65 -7.20 7.83
C SER A 24 8.36 -6.35 6.78
N GLY A 25 7.74 -6.10 5.63
CA GLY A 25 8.18 -5.09 4.69
C GLY A 25 7.32 -3.86 4.87
N GLY A 26 7.90 -2.66 4.81
CA GLY A 26 7.18 -1.38 4.78
C GLY A 26 6.31 -1.19 3.52
N PHE A 27 5.62 -2.23 3.07
CA PHE A 27 4.48 -2.28 2.16
C PHE A 27 3.23 -2.58 3.02
N ARG A 28 2.98 -1.72 4.01
CA ARG A 28 1.93 -0.68 3.90
C ARG A 28 0.54 -1.31 3.82
N PRO A 29 -0.07 -1.64 4.98
CA PRO A 29 -1.51 -1.90 5.09
C PRO A 29 -2.37 -0.93 4.27
N PHE A 30 -1.97 0.33 4.11
CA PHE A 30 -2.67 1.30 3.26
C PHE A 30 -2.63 1.00 1.76
N PHE A 31 -1.55 0.45 1.22
CA PHE A 31 -1.52 0.01 -0.18
C PHE A 31 -2.38 -1.22 -0.40
N LEU A 32 -2.43 -2.12 0.58
CA LEU A 32 -3.37 -3.25 0.57
C LEU A 32 -4.82 -2.74 0.60
N SER A 33 -5.12 -1.78 1.47
CA SER A 33 -6.45 -1.14 1.53
C SER A 33 -6.81 -0.43 0.23
N ALA A 34 -5.86 0.28 -0.41
CA ALA A 34 -6.08 0.91 -1.71
C ALA A 34 -6.38 -0.14 -2.80
N SER A 35 -5.66 -1.25 -2.81
CA SER A 35 -5.89 -2.35 -3.76
C SER A 35 -7.23 -3.03 -3.53
N LEU A 36 -7.58 -3.31 -2.27
CA LEU A 36 -8.87 -3.88 -1.89
C LEU A 36 -10.03 -2.95 -2.26
N PHE A 37 -9.88 -1.65 -1.98
CA PHE A 37 -10.85 -0.63 -2.37
C PHE A 37 -11.04 -0.59 -3.89
N ALA A 38 -9.95 -0.64 -4.67
CA ALA A 38 -10.03 -0.67 -6.13
C ALA A 38 -10.82 -1.89 -6.64
N VAL A 39 -10.59 -3.08 -6.07
CA VAL A 39 -11.34 -4.29 -6.42
C VAL A 39 -12.84 -4.14 -6.11
N PHE A 40 -13.19 -3.61 -4.93
CA PHE A 40 -14.59 -3.35 -4.58
C PHE A 40 -15.24 -2.32 -5.50
N ALA A 41 -14.57 -1.18 -5.73
CA ALA A 41 -15.10 -0.11 -6.58
C ALA A 41 -15.31 -0.57 -8.03
N ILE A 42 -14.39 -1.34 -8.59
CA ILE A 42 -14.54 -1.93 -9.94
C ILE A 42 -15.69 -2.94 -9.96
N THR A 43 -15.81 -3.79 -8.94
CA THR A 43 -16.89 -4.79 -8.86
C THR A 43 -18.26 -4.11 -8.83
N LEU A 44 -18.44 -3.11 -7.96
CA LEU A 44 -19.68 -2.35 -7.86
C LEU A 44 -20.00 -1.59 -9.14
N TRP A 45 -18.97 -0.99 -9.78
CA TRP A 45 -19.14 -0.30 -11.04
C TRP A 45 -19.59 -1.24 -12.17
N LEU A 46 -18.98 -2.42 -12.28
CA LEU A 46 -19.34 -3.43 -13.27
C LEU A 46 -20.76 -3.96 -13.05
N LEU A 47 -21.14 -4.25 -11.81
CA LEU A 47 -22.51 -4.66 -11.50
C LEU A 47 -23.53 -3.61 -11.94
N ASN A 48 -23.22 -2.33 -11.71
CA ASN A 48 -24.08 -1.23 -12.11
C ASN A 48 -24.15 -1.04 -13.64
N LEU A 49 -23.03 -1.23 -14.35
CA LEU A 49 -23.01 -1.25 -15.82
C LEU A 49 -23.77 -2.44 -16.42
N LEU A 50 -23.80 -3.58 -15.73
CA LEU A 50 -24.54 -4.78 -16.15
C LEU A 50 -26.06 -4.66 -15.91
N GLY A 51 -26.53 -3.51 -15.39
CA GLY A 51 -27.95 -3.26 -15.12
C GLY A 51 -28.43 -3.78 -13.77
N HIS A 52 -27.53 -4.29 -12.92
CA HIS A 52 -27.84 -4.49 -11.52
C HIS A 52 -27.73 -3.13 -10.83
N ASP A 53 -28.84 -2.45 -10.57
CA ASP A 53 -28.90 -1.13 -9.88
C ASP A 53 -28.47 -1.23 -8.40
N VAL A 54 -27.25 -1.69 -8.15
CA VAL A 54 -26.64 -1.82 -6.82
C VAL A 54 -26.25 -0.47 -6.22
N ILE A 55 -26.09 0.57 -7.03
CA ILE A 55 -25.69 1.91 -6.58
C ILE A 55 -26.85 2.86 -6.80
N ASN A 56 -27.65 3.09 -5.76
CA ASN A 56 -28.77 4.03 -5.78
C ASN A 56 -28.26 5.46 -5.56
N THR A 57 -27.57 6.00 -6.56
CA THR A 57 -27.02 7.36 -6.56
C THR A 57 -27.61 8.15 -7.72
N ARG A 58 -27.63 9.49 -7.60
CA ARG A 58 -28.04 10.39 -8.69
C ARG A 58 -26.97 10.52 -9.78
N LEU A 59 -25.77 9.98 -9.56
CA LEU A 59 -24.67 10.03 -10.49
C LEU A 59 -24.80 8.91 -11.53
N ALA A 60 -24.48 9.22 -12.79
CA ALA A 60 -24.31 8.18 -13.80
C ALA A 60 -23.19 7.20 -13.37
N PRO A 61 -23.23 5.92 -13.78
CA PRO A 61 -22.27 4.91 -13.32
C PRO A 61 -20.80 5.29 -13.54
N VAL A 62 -20.52 5.95 -14.68
CA VAL A 62 -19.17 6.44 -15.01
C VAL A 62 -18.74 7.61 -14.12
N GLU A 63 -19.64 8.53 -13.81
CA GLU A 63 -19.34 9.66 -12.90
C GLU A 63 -19.12 9.17 -11.47
N TRP A 64 -19.91 8.20 -11.01
CA TRP A 64 -19.69 7.54 -9.73
C TRP A 64 -18.31 6.87 -9.67
N HIS A 65 -17.94 6.10 -10.70
CA HIS A 65 -16.62 5.46 -10.77
C HIS A 65 -15.46 6.45 -10.69
N LYS A 66 -15.53 7.56 -11.44
CA LYS A 66 -14.53 8.63 -11.37
C LYS A 66 -14.42 9.21 -9.96
N HIS A 67 -15.57 9.48 -9.32
CA HIS A 67 -15.62 10.00 -7.96
C HIS A 67 -14.92 9.06 -6.97
N GLU A 68 -15.22 7.76 -7.02
CA GLU A 68 -14.60 6.77 -6.14
C GLU A 68 -13.08 6.63 -6.37
N MET A 69 -12.60 6.71 -7.62
CA MET A 69 -11.17 6.67 -7.91
C MET A 69 -10.44 7.94 -7.42
N LEU A 70 -11.09 9.11 -7.55
CA LEU A 70 -10.48 10.37 -7.16
C LEU A 70 -10.47 10.59 -5.64
N PHE A 71 -11.55 10.25 -4.95
CA PHE A 71 -11.66 10.51 -3.51
C PHE A 71 -11.31 9.30 -2.65
N GLY A 72 -11.70 8.08 -3.06
CA GLY A 72 -11.42 6.86 -2.30
C GLY A 72 -10.02 6.30 -2.58
N TYR A 73 -9.76 5.90 -3.82
CA TYR A 73 -8.49 5.25 -4.17
C TYR A 73 -7.29 6.19 -3.99
N THR A 74 -7.38 7.42 -4.51
CA THR A 74 -6.27 8.38 -4.44
C THR A 74 -5.93 8.76 -3.00
N SER A 75 -6.93 8.94 -2.12
CA SER A 75 -6.66 9.24 -0.70
C SER A 75 -5.98 8.06 0.01
N ALA A 76 -6.37 6.82 -0.28
CA ALA A 76 -5.73 5.62 0.26
C ALA A 76 -4.26 5.51 -0.19
N VAL A 77 -3.98 5.81 -1.46
CA VAL A 77 -2.61 5.85 -2.01
C VAL A 77 -1.80 6.97 -1.37
N ILE A 78 -2.35 8.18 -1.22
CA ILE A 78 -1.68 9.30 -0.56
C ILE A 78 -1.37 8.95 0.90
N ALA A 79 -2.33 8.38 1.63
CA ALA A 79 -2.12 7.96 3.01
C ALA A 79 -0.99 6.92 3.10
N GLY A 80 -0.99 5.91 2.22
CA GLY A 80 0.09 4.94 2.13
C GLY A 80 1.43 5.58 1.75
N PHE A 81 1.42 6.58 0.87
CA PHE A 81 2.60 7.35 0.50
C PHE A 81 3.21 8.03 1.72
N LEU A 82 2.41 8.86 2.39
CA LEU A 82 2.81 9.64 3.56
C LEU A 82 3.27 8.74 4.71
N PHE A 83 2.58 7.64 5.01
CA PHE A 83 2.92 6.76 6.14
C PHE A 83 4.29 6.10 6.00
N THR A 84 4.79 5.99 4.78
CA THR A 84 6.12 5.44 4.50
C THR A 84 7.16 6.53 4.24
N ALA A 85 6.75 7.69 3.70
CA ALA A 85 7.63 8.82 3.48
C ALA A 85 8.01 9.50 4.80
N VAL A 86 7.09 9.59 5.77
CA VAL A 86 7.31 10.27 7.06
C VAL A 86 8.41 9.63 7.91
N PRO A 87 8.47 8.30 8.14
CA PRO A 87 9.60 7.66 8.82
C PRO A 87 10.93 7.93 8.12
N ASN A 88 10.92 7.82 6.78
CA ASN A 88 12.10 8.06 5.95
C ASN A 88 12.62 9.51 6.05
N TRP A 89 11.73 10.50 6.17
CA TRP A 89 12.10 11.91 6.37
C TRP A 89 12.48 12.26 7.81
N THR A 90 11.97 11.52 8.79
CA THR A 90 12.28 11.73 10.22
C THR A 90 13.56 11.02 10.66
N GLY A 91 14.27 10.35 9.74
CA GLY A 91 15.58 9.76 9.99
C GLY A 91 15.55 8.57 10.96
N ARG A 92 14.44 7.83 11.00
CA ARG A 92 14.26 6.63 11.81
C ARG A 92 14.08 5.40 10.93
#